data_AF-A0A327U0N8-F1
#
_entry.id   AF-A0A327U0N8-F1
#
_cell.length_a   1.000
_cell.length_b   1.000
_cell.length_c   1.000
_cell.angle_alpha   90.00
_cell.angle_beta   90.00
_cell.angle_gamma   90.00
#
_symmetry.space_group_name_H-M   'P 1'
#
loop_
_entity.id
_entity.type
_entity.pdbx_description
1 polymer ?
#
loop_
_entity_poly.entity_id
_entity_poly.type
_entity_poly.pdbx_seq_one_letter_code
_entity_poly.pdbx_strand_id
1 'polypeptide(L)' 'MRTTPTFQIVTTDGQALTEGRTQFHMFDELGAEDPVLESYVHDGDYLELSYTGGYRQMIPEHRIKYIALAGETTT' A
#
# COMPACT_ATOMS: atom_id res chain seq x y z
N MET A 1 -2.67 17.67 3.80
CA MET A 1 -2.97 16.31 3.30
C MET A 1 -2.78 16.33 1.80
N ARG A 2 -1.87 15.50 1.26
CA ARG A 2 -1.79 15.29 -0.20
C ARG A 2 -3.06 14.53 -0.60
N THR A 3 -3.85 15.08 -1.51
CA THR A 3 -5.12 14.48 -1.96
C THR A 3 -4.93 13.56 -3.17
N THR A 4 -3.74 13.55 -3.77
CA THR A 4 -3.44 12.72 -4.94
C THR A 4 -2.55 11.55 -4.53
N PRO A 5 -3.00 10.29 -4.71
CA PRO A 5 -2.15 9.13 -4.48
C PRO A 5 -0.98 9.14 -5.45
N THR A 6 0.22 8.92 -4.93
CA THR A 6 1.47 8.86 -5.70
C THR A 6 1.79 7.44 -6.18
N PHE A 7 1.20 6.42 -5.56
CA PHE A 7 1.33 5.04 -6.00
C PHE A 7 0.08 4.20 -5.72
N GLN A 8 -0.04 3.12 -6.47
CA GLN A 8 -1.00 2.04 -6.27
C GLN A 8 -0.32 0.69 -6.53
N ILE A 9 -0.47 -0.23 -5.59
CA ILE A 9 0.05 -1.60 -5.67
C ILE A 9 -1.11 -2.51 -6.04
N VAL A 10 -0.97 -3.29 -7.11
CA VAL A 10 -1.97 -4.25 -7.55
C VAL A 10 -1.42 -5.66 -7.37
N THR A 11 -2.14 -6.49 -6.64
CA THR A 11 -1.77 -7.87 -6.34
C THR A 11 -2.31 -8.85 -7.37
N THR A 12 -1.77 -10.06 -7.40
CA THR A 12 -2.15 -11.12 -8.34
C THR A 12 -3.56 -11.67 -8.12
N ASP A 13 -4.08 -11.56 -6.90
CA ASP A 13 -5.47 -11.86 -6.53
C ASP A 13 -6.44 -10.69 -6.81
N GLY A 14 -5.95 -9.59 -7.39
CA GLY A 14 -6.76 -8.46 -7.84
C GLY A 14 -7.05 -7.39 -6.79
N GLN A 15 -6.46 -7.46 -5.59
CA GLN A 15 -6.53 -6.37 -4.64
C GLN A 15 -5.71 -5.16 -5.11
N ALA A 16 -6.18 -3.96 -4.77
CA ALA A 16 -5.49 -2.71 -5.06
C ALA A 16 -5.26 -1.94 -3.76
N LEU A 17 -3.99 -1.70 -3.43
CA LEU A 17 -3.55 -0.97 -2.24
C LEU A 17 -3.05 0.40 -2.69
N THR A 18 -3.75 1.46 -2.31
CA THR A 18 -3.51 2.81 -2.85
C THR A 18 -3.01 3.73 -1.75
N GLU A 19 -1.95 4.49 -2.01
CA GLU A 19 -1.46 5.49 -1.05
C GLU A 19 -2.57 6.46 -0.65
N GLY A 20 -2.59 6.86 0.62
CA GLY A 20 -3.55 7.84 1.13
C GLY A 20 -4.98 7.29 1.24
N ARG A 21 -5.18 5.99 0.99
CA ARG A 21 -6.46 5.31 1.21
C ARG A 21 -6.38 4.35 2.40
N THR A 22 -7.47 4.33 3.16
CA THR A 22 -7.71 3.35 4.20
C THR A 22 -7.92 1.98 3.58
N GLN A 23 -7.26 0.99 4.15
CA GLN A 23 -7.51 -0.41 3.83
C GLN A 23 -8.47 -0.98 4.87
N PHE A 24 -9.77 -0.79 4.61
CA PHE A 24 -10.84 -1.27 5.48
C PHE A 24 -10.65 -2.77 5.79
N HIS A 25 -10.86 -3.15 7.04
CA HIS A 25 -10.83 -4.53 7.54
C HIS A 25 -9.47 -5.22 7.70
N MET A 26 -8.34 -4.59 7.32
CA MET A 26 -7.03 -5.22 7.54
C MET A 26 -6.59 -5.24 9.01
N PHE A 27 -7.07 -4.29 9.83
CA PHE A 27 -6.65 -4.12 11.22
C PHE A 27 -7.83 -3.94 12.20
N ASP A 28 -9.07 -4.21 11.74
CA ASP A 28 -10.27 -4.09 12.58
C ASP A 28 -10.19 -4.94 13.85
N GLU A 29 -9.58 -6.13 13.76
CA GLU A 29 -9.39 -7.02 14.91
C GLU A 29 -8.40 -6.49 15.95
N LEU A 30 -7.61 -5.46 15.61
CA LEU A 30 -6.67 -4.80 16.50
C LEU A 30 -7.24 -3.51 17.12
N GLY A 31 -8.50 -3.15 16.82
CA GLY A 31 -9.12 -1.92 17.29
C GLY A 31 -8.46 -0.65 16.73
N ALA A 32 -7.76 -0.77 15.60
CA ALA A 32 -7.06 0.33 14.96
C ALA A 32 -8.06 1.23 14.22
N GLU A 33 -7.96 2.54 14.44
CA GLU A 33 -8.65 3.51 13.60
C GLU A 33 -8.07 3.45 12.17
N ASP A 34 -8.85 2.90 11.24
CA ASP A 34 -8.76 3.02 9.78
C ASP A 34 -7.37 3.40 9.22
N PRO A 35 -6.37 2.50 9.29
CA PRO A 35 -5.01 2.83 8.91
C PRO A 35 -4.89 3.11 7.42
N VAL A 36 -4.24 4.22 7.11
CA VAL A 36 -4.03 4.74 5.76
C VAL A 36 -2.65 4.29 5.28
N LEU A 37 -2.57 3.78 4.05
CA LEU A 37 -1.29 3.38 3.45
C LEU A 37 -0.44 4.62 3.15
N GLU A 38 0.76 4.70 3.72
CA GLU A 38 1.65 5.85 3.60
C GLU A 38 2.82 5.59 2.64
N SER A 39 3.40 4.39 2.68
CA SER A 39 4.57 4.07 1.87
C SER A 39 4.75 2.57 1.70
N TYR A 40 5.65 2.21 0.79
CA TYR A 40 6.14 0.86 0.64
C TYR A 40 7.67 0.86 0.43
N VAL A 41 8.31 -0.24 0.81
CA VAL A 41 9.73 -0.49 0.53
C VAL A 41 9.93 -1.95 0.09
N HIS A 42 10.88 -2.16 -0.80
CA HIS A 42 11.33 -3.51 -1.16
C HIS A 42 12.28 -4.03 -0.07
N ASP A 43 11.98 -5.19 0.50
CA ASP A 43 12.77 -5.87 1.52
C ASP A 43 12.96 -7.35 1.15
N GLY A 44 14.04 -7.64 0.43
CA GLY A 44 14.33 -8.98 -0.08
C GLY A 44 13.22 -9.51 -0.99
N ASP A 45 12.60 -10.62 -0.59
CA ASP A 45 11.50 -11.26 -1.32
C ASP A 45 10.10 -10.71 -0.97
N TYR A 46 10.06 -9.59 -0.21
CA TYR A 46 8.83 -8.98 0.29
C TYR A 46 8.75 -7.49 -0.05
N LEU A 47 7.52 -7.02 -0.15
CA LEU A 47 7.16 -5.62 -0.14
C LEU A 47 6.61 -5.28 1.25
N GLU A 48 7.34 -4.47 2.02
CA GLU A 48 6.86 -3.95 3.31
C GLU A 48 6.02 -2.69 3.05
N LEU A 49 4.78 -2.71 3.50
CA LEU A 49 3.83 -1.60 3.47
C LEU A 49 3.76 -0.97 4.85
N SER A 50 3.89 0.35 4.91
CA SER A 50 3.76 1.12 6.14
C SER A 50 2.47 1.93 6.11
N TYR A 51 1.73 1.85 7.22
CA TYR A 51 0.47 2.56 7.41
C TYR A 51 0.56 3.53 8.59
N THR A 52 -0.35 4.51 8.60
CA THR A 52 -0.52 5.44 9.72
C THR A 52 -0.67 4.68 11.04
N GLY A 53 -0.06 5.19 12.12
CA GLY A 53 -0.09 4.53 13.43
C GLY A 53 1.00 3.47 13.62
N GLY A 54 1.93 3.34 12.65
CA GLY A 54 3.09 2.46 12.75
C GLY A 54 2.79 1.00 12.39
N TYR A 55 1.60 0.70 11.87
CA TYR A 55 1.26 -0.63 11.38
C TYR A 55 2.05 -0.95 10.12
N ARG A 56 2.48 -2.21 10.02
CA ARG A 56 3.25 -2.72 8.89
C ARG A 56 2.66 -4.01 8.38
N GLN A 57 2.74 -4.20 7.08
CA GLN A 57 2.34 -5.44 6.43
C GLN A 57 3.41 -5.86 5.43
N MET A 58 3.79 -7.14 5.45
CA MET A 58 4.68 -7.71 4.44
C MET A 58 3.87 -8.51 3.42
N ILE A 59 4.07 -8.22 2.14
CA ILE A 59 3.47 -8.95 1.03
C ILE A 59 4.60 -9.58 0.21
N PRO A 60 4.61 -10.91 -0.01
CA PRO A 60 5.59 -11.53 -0.89
C PRO A 60 5.59 -10.92 -2.29
N GLU A 61 6.75 -10.64 -2.88
CA GLU A 61 6.85 -9.98 -4.20
C GLU A 61 6.14 -10.75 -5.31
N HIS A 62 6.13 -12.09 -5.26
CA HIS A 62 5.42 -12.93 -6.24
C HIS A 62 3.89 -12.73 -6.21
N ARG A 63 3.34 -12.11 -5.17
CA ARG A 63 1.92 -11.72 -5.08
C ARG A 63 1.67 -10.33 -5.65
N ILE A 64 2.71 -9.57 -6.00
CA ILE A 64 2.57 -8.25 -6.62
C ILE A 64 2.48 -8.45 -8.14
N LYS A 65 1.38 -7.98 -8.73
CA LYS A 65 1.18 -8.00 -10.19
C LYS A 65 1.91 -6.84 -10.85
N TYR A 66 1.75 -5.63 -10.31
CA TYR A 66 2.51 -4.43 -10.69
C TYR A 66 2.33 -3.32 -9.64
N ILE A 67 3.23 -2.34 -9.67
CA ILE A 67 3.10 -1.08 -8.91
C ILE A 67 2.97 0.05 -9.92
N ALA A 68 1.86 0.77 -9.88
CA ALA A 68 1.62 1.96 -10.68
C ALA A 68 2.04 3.20 -9.88
N LEU A 69 2.93 4.01 -10.44
CA LEU A 69 3.28 5.31 -9.90
C LEU A 69 2.42 6.36 -10.62
N ALA A 70 1.90 7.34 -9.87
CA ALA A 70 1.30 8.52 -10.48
C ALA A 70 2.43 9.29 -11.17
N GLY A 71 2.58 9.07 -12.47
CA GLY A 71 3.68 9.61 -13.24
C GLY A 71 3.70 11.14 -13.20
N GLU A 72 4.89 11.69 -12.99
CA GLU A 72 5.31 12.84 -13.79
C GLU A 72 5.10 12.45 -15.26
N THR A 73 4.27 13.20 -15.97
CA THR A 73 4.08 13.05 -17.42
C THR A 73 5.41 13.37 -18.09
N THR A 74 6.23 12.37 -18.39
CA THR A 74 7.41 12.55 -19.24
C THR A 74 6.92 13.05 -20.59
N THR A 75 7.20 14.33 -20.86
CA THR A 75 6.86 15.04 -22.10
C THR A 75 7.82 14.67 -23.21
#